data_AF-A0A3G6RUH9-F1
#
_entry.id   AF-A0A3G6RUH9-F1
#
_cell.length_a   1.000
_cell.length_b   1.000
_cell.length_c   1.000
_cell.angle_alpha   90.00
_cell.angle_beta   90.00
_cell.angle_gamma   90.00
#
_symmetry.space_group_name_H-M   'P 1'
#
loop_
_entity.id
_entity.type
_entity.pdbx_description
1 polymer ?
#
loop_
_entity_poly.entity_id
_entity_poly.type
_entity_poly.pdbx_seq_one_letter_code
_entity_poly.pdbx_strand_id
1 'polypeptide(L)'
;MIMTILNSEDFMLRKDDCRTAMDQWSLHLSNYPELEKLIPTNYIFEIGDGHLDWMRKNSGYEEFCVAMGIYDNQVIIILVPMDEKGHRKDLDEFPCSLLCPLENDLKLQEIQEYTVVKNALLSKDLQNIDKNALMTFPIASKPVLEQDKALDAIEKWRNEGMDWFYKECTDYKGSRIFTRFYVPTADLCLSNMGLKKIVCSFGLRYNDVYGRMLVTLVFISFLENLQNTGSSALTEANTYDWAKPCPPVCRIPGFDF
;
A
#
# COMPACT_ATOMS: atom_id res chain seq x y z
N MET A 1 8.43 34.73 -2.87
CA MET A 1 7.73 33.44 -2.92
C MET A 1 8.71 32.43 -2.36
N ILE A 2 8.50 32.01 -1.11
CA ILE A 2 9.44 31.11 -0.43
C ILE A 2 9.10 29.71 -0.92
N MET A 3 10.00 29.12 -1.72
CA MET A 3 9.95 27.71 -2.10
C MET A 3 10.26 26.90 -0.85
N THR A 4 9.25 26.26 -0.29
CA THR A 4 9.43 25.26 0.77
C THR A 4 9.62 23.93 0.07
N ILE A 5 10.88 23.55 -0.15
CA ILE A 5 11.22 22.16 -0.48
C ILE A 5 10.76 21.34 0.72
N LEU A 6 9.88 20.36 0.52
CA LEU A 6 9.58 19.37 1.56
C LEU A 6 10.89 18.64 1.86
N ASN A 7 11.55 19.04 2.95
CA ASN A 7 12.65 18.26 3.52
C ASN A 7 12.08 16.91 3.94
N SER A 8 12.90 15.85 3.95
CA SER A 8 12.48 14.52 4.41
C SER A 8 11.91 14.47 5.85
N GLU A 9 12.03 15.57 6.60
CA GLU A 9 11.48 15.77 7.94
C GLU A 9 10.09 16.43 7.97
N ASP A 10 9.70 17.17 6.92
CA ASP A 10 8.38 17.80 6.83
C ASP A 10 7.49 16.92 5.96
N PHE A 11 6.86 15.93 6.59
CA PHE A 11 6.01 14.96 5.90
C PHE A 11 4.53 15.36 5.92
N MET A 12 4.18 16.53 6.46
CA MET A 12 2.80 16.98 6.63
C MET A 12 2.48 18.11 5.65
N LEU A 13 1.35 17.99 4.95
CA LEU A 13 0.81 19.05 4.08
C LEU A 13 -0.48 19.59 4.68
N ARG A 14 -0.68 20.91 4.62
CA ARG A 14 -1.94 21.52 5.01
C ARG A 14 -3.08 21.09 4.09
N LYS A 15 -4.30 21.11 4.60
CA LYS A 15 -5.51 20.73 3.87
C LYS A 15 -5.66 21.43 2.52
N ASP A 16 -5.38 22.73 2.46
CA ASP A 16 -5.48 23.53 1.22
C ASP A 16 -4.37 23.18 0.21
N ASP A 17 -3.16 22.89 0.70
CA ASP A 17 -2.05 22.44 -0.14
C ASP A 17 -2.31 21.03 -0.68
N CYS A 18 -2.88 20.14 0.14
CA CYS A 18 -3.34 18.82 -0.31
C CYS A 18 -4.38 18.93 -1.41
N ARG A 19 -5.36 19.85 -1.26
CA ARG A 19 -6.39 20.09 -2.27
C ARG A 19 -5.75 20.56 -3.58
N THR A 20 -4.88 21.55 -3.49
CA THR A 20 -4.14 22.08 -4.64
C THR A 20 -3.35 20.97 -5.34
N ALA A 21 -2.66 20.10 -4.58
CA ALA A 21 -1.91 18.99 -5.14
C ALA A 21 -2.79 17.97 -5.87
N MET A 22 -3.97 17.62 -5.31
CA MET A 22 -4.94 16.73 -5.97
C MET A 22 -5.54 17.35 -7.24
N ASP A 23 -5.80 18.66 -7.23
CA ASP A 23 -6.27 19.39 -8.40
C ASP A 23 -5.19 19.39 -9.49
N GLN A 24 -3.92 19.61 -9.13
CA GLN A 24 -2.80 19.51 -10.05
C GLN A 24 -2.71 18.11 -10.67
N TRP A 25 -2.77 17.04 -9.87
CA TRP A 25 -2.80 15.67 -10.41
C TRP A 25 -3.90 15.48 -11.45
N SER A 26 -5.11 15.97 -11.14
CA SER A 26 -6.28 15.85 -12.01
C SER A 26 -6.11 16.56 -13.36
N LEU A 27 -5.39 17.69 -13.39
CA LEU A 27 -5.10 18.43 -14.61
C LEU A 27 -4.17 17.67 -15.57
N HIS A 28 -3.28 16.83 -15.04
CA HIS A 28 -2.27 16.11 -15.83
C HIS A 28 -2.77 14.78 -16.40
N LEU A 29 -3.91 14.25 -15.96
CA LEU A 29 -4.37 12.89 -16.33
C LEU A 29 -4.57 12.70 -17.84
N SER A 30 -4.86 13.77 -18.57
CA SER A 30 -5.03 13.69 -20.03
C SER A 30 -3.75 13.95 -20.83
N ASN A 31 -2.64 14.29 -20.17
CA ASN A 31 -1.39 14.71 -20.80
C ASN A 31 -0.27 13.68 -20.60
N TYR A 32 -0.19 12.71 -21.53
CA TYR A 32 0.81 11.65 -21.48
C TYR A 32 2.27 12.16 -21.39
N PRO A 33 2.73 13.11 -22.23
CA PRO A 33 4.09 13.63 -22.14
C PRO A 33 4.48 14.25 -20.79
N GLU A 34 3.51 14.72 -20.01
CA GLU A 34 3.77 15.19 -18.64
C GLU A 34 3.81 14.04 -17.64
N LEU A 35 2.86 13.10 -17.72
CA LEU A 35 2.85 11.91 -16.87
C LEU A 35 4.11 11.05 -17.04
N GLU A 36 4.61 10.93 -18.28
CA GLU A 36 5.85 10.22 -18.60
C GLU A 36 7.06 10.81 -17.86
N LYS A 37 7.10 12.14 -17.68
CA LYS A 37 8.18 12.83 -16.95
C LYS A 37 7.99 12.75 -15.44
N LEU A 38 6.75 12.78 -14.97
CA LEU A 38 6.40 12.82 -13.55
C LEU A 38 6.48 11.46 -12.88
N ILE A 39 6.33 10.37 -13.62
CA ILE A 39 6.21 9.02 -13.05
C ILE A 39 7.23 8.07 -13.69
N PRO A 40 8.46 8.04 -13.16
CA PRO A 40 9.37 6.93 -13.46
C PRO A 40 8.78 5.63 -12.91
N THR A 41 8.70 4.58 -13.74
CA THR A 41 8.06 3.29 -13.36
C THR A 41 8.88 2.47 -12.36
N ASN A 42 10.08 2.93 -12.00
CA ASN A 42 10.99 2.29 -11.05
C ASN A 42 11.09 3.05 -9.71
N TYR A 43 10.24 4.04 -9.47
CA TYR A 43 10.22 4.82 -8.23
C TYR A 43 9.17 4.27 -7.24
N ILE A 44 9.37 4.59 -5.97
CA ILE A 44 8.54 4.14 -4.85
C ILE A 44 8.16 5.32 -3.95
N PHE A 45 7.23 5.09 -3.04
CA PHE A 45 6.93 5.99 -1.92
C PHE A 45 7.45 5.37 -0.63
N GLU A 46 8.04 6.20 0.22
CA GLU A 46 8.53 5.78 1.54
C GLU A 46 7.61 6.28 2.65
N ILE A 47 7.17 5.37 3.50
CA ILE A 47 6.38 5.64 4.70
C ILE A 47 7.28 5.29 5.89
N GLY A 48 7.87 6.32 6.50
CA GLY A 48 8.82 6.20 7.61
C GLY A 48 8.17 6.36 8.98
N ASP A 49 9.01 6.48 10.02
CA ASP A 49 8.57 6.52 11.42
C ASP A 49 7.51 7.60 11.69
N GLY A 50 7.70 8.83 11.18
CA GLY A 50 6.74 9.93 11.34
C GLY A 50 5.36 9.62 10.75
N HIS A 51 5.33 9.04 9.55
CA HIS A 51 4.10 8.59 8.92
C HIS A 51 3.46 7.47 9.72
N LEU A 52 4.23 6.45 10.12
CA LEU A 52 3.73 5.30 10.85
C LEU A 52 3.13 5.70 12.21
N ASP A 53 3.76 6.61 12.94
CA ASP A 53 3.24 7.12 14.21
C ASP A 53 1.93 7.88 14.02
N TRP A 54 1.82 8.67 12.95
CA TRP A 54 0.57 9.33 12.61
C TRP A 54 -0.51 8.31 12.22
N MET A 55 -0.17 7.30 11.42
CA MET A 55 -1.10 6.26 10.99
C MET A 55 -1.59 5.42 12.18
N ARG A 56 -0.71 5.05 13.12
CA ARG A 56 -1.08 4.35 14.36
C ARG A 56 -2.05 5.17 15.21
N LYS A 57 -1.84 6.48 15.34
CA LYS A 57 -2.77 7.37 16.06
C LYS A 57 -4.14 7.47 15.38
N ASN A 58 -4.21 7.17 14.08
CA ASN A 58 -5.43 7.20 13.27
C ASN A 58 -5.83 5.79 12.78
N SER A 59 -5.36 4.71 13.41
CA SER A 59 -5.63 3.32 12.96
C SER A 59 -6.94 2.75 13.52
N GLY A 60 -7.74 3.55 14.22
CA GLY A 60 -9.04 3.15 14.77
C GLY A 60 -10.14 2.96 13.71
N TYR A 61 -9.79 2.98 12.42
CA TYR A 61 -10.71 2.98 11.30
C TYR A 61 -10.39 1.85 10.32
N GLU A 62 -11.39 1.35 9.60
CA GLU A 62 -11.26 0.17 8.75
C GLU A 62 -10.33 0.41 7.54
N GLU A 63 -10.31 1.62 6.99
CA GLU A 63 -9.57 1.94 5.76
C GLU A 63 -8.89 3.31 5.81
N PHE A 64 -7.72 3.40 5.18
CA PHE A 64 -7.11 4.64 4.76
C PHE A 64 -7.41 4.91 3.28
N CYS A 65 -7.60 6.18 2.95
CA CYS A 65 -7.61 6.65 1.57
C CYS A 65 -6.24 7.23 1.23
N VAL A 66 -5.61 6.70 0.19
CA VAL A 66 -4.36 7.22 -0.34
C VAL A 66 -4.69 8.01 -1.60
N ALA A 67 -4.63 9.34 -1.51
CA ALA A 67 -4.90 10.23 -2.64
C ALA A 67 -3.60 10.56 -3.39
N MET A 68 -3.70 10.70 -4.71
CA MET A 68 -2.60 11.15 -5.54
C MET A 68 -2.59 12.67 -5.65
N GLY A 69 -1.39 13.27 -5.63
CA GLY A 69 -1.19 14.69 -5.84
C GLY A 69 0.08 14.99 -6.63
N ILE A 70 0.18 16.23 -7.12
CA ILE A 70 1.43 16.81 -7.60
C ILE A 70 1.77 18.01 -6.71
N TYR A 71 2.91 17.96 -6.04
CA TYR A 71 3.42 19.04 -5.22
C TYR A 71 4.87 19.31 -5.58
N ASP A 72 5.21 20.59 -5.79
CA ASP A 72 6.53 21.02 -6.25
C ASP A 72 7.06 20.21 -7.46
N ASN A 73 6.18 20.00 -8.45
CA ASN A 73 6.45 19.24 -9.68
C ASN A 73 6.88 17.78 -9.44
N GLN A 74 6.51 17.21 -8.29
CA GLN A 74 6.74 15.80 -7.94
C GLN A 74 5.42 15.14 -7.58
N VAL A 75 5.29 13.86 -7.93
CA VAL A 75 4.12 13.06 -7.54
C VAL A 75 4.22 12.73 -6.06
N ILE A 76 3.12 12.91 -5.34
CA ILE A 76 2.99 12.55 -3.94
C ILE A 76 1.81 11.60 -3.74
N ILE A 77 1.90 10.77 -2.70
CA ILE A 77 0.74 10.20 -2.04
C ILE A 77 0.38 11.03 -0.81
N ILE A 78 -0.92 11.17 -0.53
CA ILE A 78 -1.47 11.84 0.65
C ILE A 78 -2.28 10.81 1.42
N LEU A 79 -1.91 10.58 2.68
CA LEU A 79 -2.55 9.61 3.56
C LEU A 79 -3.73 10.28 4.29
N VAL A 80 -4.94 9.84 3.97
CA VAL A 80 -6.18 10.43 4.49
C VAL A 80 -6.91 9.38 5.33
N PRO A 81 -7.21 9.64 6.61
CA PRO A 81 -7.97 8.70 7.42
C PRO A 81 -9.46 8.83 7.09
N MET A 82 -10.16 7.70 7.07
CA MET A 82 -11.59 7.64 6.84
C MET A 82 -12.34 7.42 8.15
N ASP A 83 -13.59 7.86 8.26
CA ASP A 83 -14.48 7.55 9.37
C ASP A 83 -15.20 6.20 9.15
N GLU A 84 -15.96 5.74 10.15
CA GLU A 84 -16.77 4.50 10.08
C GLU A 84 -17.83 4.50 8.97
N LYS A 85 -18.11 5.66 8.38
CA LYS A 85 -19.07 5.82 7.27
C LYS A 85 -18.36 5.91 5.92
N GLY A 86 -17.03 5.77 5.89
CA GLY A 86 -16.23 5.91 4.68
C GLY A 86 -16.12 7.36 4.20
N HIS A 87 -16.28 8.36 5.07
CA HIS A 87 -15.98 9.76 4.77
C HIS A 87 -14.59 10.16 5.24
N ARG A 88 -13.98 11.12 4.54
CA ARG A 88 -12.72 11.72 4.97
C ARG A 88 -12.89 12.41 6.32
N LYS A 89 -11.96 12.18 7.24
CA LYS A 89 -11.87 12.96 8.45
C LYS A 89 -11.39 14.38 8.13
N ASP A 90 -12.05 15.37 8.72
CA ASP A 90 -11.62 16.76 8.60
C ASP A 90 -10.44 17.02 9.56
N LEU A 91 -9.26 17.21 8.99
CA LEU A 91 -8.01 17.51 9.69
C LEU A 91 -7.37 18.71 9.00
N ASP A 92 -6.58 19.49 9.75
CA ASP A 92 -5.89 20.67 9.22
C ASP A 92 -4.69 20.30 8.34
N GLU A 93 -4.11 19.13 8.58
CA GLU A 93 -2.91 18.63 7.92
C GLU A 93 -2.93 17.10 7.75
N PHE A 94 -2.27 16.63 6.70
CA PHE A 94 -2.23 15.23 6.30
C PHE A 94 -0.80 14.80 5.95
N PRO A 95 -0.39 13.58 6.33
CA PRO A 95 0.91 13.08 5.93
C PRO A 95 0.97 12.79 4.44
N CYS A 96 2.13 13.06 3.84
CA CYS A 96 2.41 12.82 2.43
C CYS A 96 3.78 12.17 2.23
N SER A 97 3.95 11.49 1.12
CA SER A 97 5.22 10.90 0.71
C SER A 97 5.46 11.17 -0.77
N LEU A 98 6.70 11.53 -1.10
CA LEU A 98 7.15 11.83 -2.46
C LEU A 98 7.48 10.54 -3.21
N LEU A 99 7.20 10.52 -4.51
CA LEU A 99 7.66 9.47 -5.40
C LEU A 99 9.17 9.66 -5.61
N CYS A 100 9.97 8.74 -5.09
CA CYS A 100 11.43 8.85 -5.08
C CYS A 100 12.11 7.58 -5.61
N PRO A 101 13.38 7.68 -6.07
CA PRO A 101 14.17 6.50 -6.38
C PRO A 101 14.33 5.63 -5.14
N LEU A 102 14.32 4.32 -5.35
CA LEU A 102 14.73 3.38 -4.32
C LEU A 102 16.23 3.52 -4.04
N GLU A 103 16.61 3.82 -2.80
CA GLU A 103 18.03 4.05 -2.44
C GLU A 103 18.87 2.77 -2.37
N ASN A 104 18.26 1.65 -2.00
CA ASN A 104 18.93 0.37 -1.80
C ASN A 104 18.06 -0.78 -2.28
N ASP A 105 18.68 -1.85 -2.78
CA ASP A 105 17.97 -3.06 -3.18
C ASP A 105 17.05 -3.58 -2.06
N LEU A 106 15.78 -3.83 -2.41
CA LEU A 106 14.83 -4.43 -1.47
C LEU A 106 15.01 -5.94 -1.43
N LYS A 107 15.32 -6.47 -0.25
CA LYS A 107 15.31 -7.92 0.01
C LYS A 107 13.94 -8.32 0.54
N LEU A 108 13.28 -9.21 -0.19
CA LEU A 108 11.96 -9.74 0.14
C LEU A 108 12.09 -11.19 0.62
N GLN A 109 11.53 -11.52 1.78
CA GLN A 109 11.64 -12.85 2.39
C GLN A 109 10.29 -13.28 2.98
N GLU A 110 9.70 -14.37 2.48
CA GLU A 110 8.48 -14.98 3.03
C GLU A 110 8.85 -16.13 4.00
N ILE A 111 8.43 -16.03 5.27
CA ILE A 111 8.58 -17.08 6.28
C ILE A 111 7.20 -17.67 6.60
N GLN A 112 6.99 -18.95 6.30
CA GLN A 112 5.75 -19.66 6.65
C GLN A 112 5.96 -20.50 7.93
N GLU A 113 5.34 -20.10 9.04
CA GLU A 113 5.30 -20.89 10.27
C GLU A 113 4.13 -21.89 10.25
N TYR A 114 4.44 -23.18 10.23
CA TYR A 114 3.42 -24.24 10.31
C TYR A 114 3.24 -24.72 11.76
N THR A 115 2.10 -24.41 12.40
CA THR A 115 1.76 -24.98 13.71
C THR A 115 1.13 -26.38 13.54
N VAL A 116 1.90 -27.43 13.80
CA VAL A 116 1.38 -28.81 13.80
C VAL A 116 0.74 -29.13 15.16
N VAL A 117 -0.59 -29.09 15.24
CA VAL A 117 -1.34 -29.54 16.43
C VAL A 117 -1.52 -31.05 16.37
N LYS A 118 -0.74 -31.80 17.15
CA LYS A 118 -0.96 -33.24 17.39
C LYS A 118 -1.83 -33.43 18.62
N ASN A 119 -3.12 -33.70 18.42
CA ASN A 119 -3.99 -34.16 19.49
C ASN A 119 -3.92 -35.69 19.56
N ALA A 120 -3.51 -36.24 20.71
CA ALA A 120 -3.60 -37.67 20.98
C ALA A 120 -4.68 -37.90 22.04
N LEU A 121 -5.64 -38.79 21.76
CA LEU A 121 -6.73 -39.09 22.67
C LEU A 121 -6.50 -40.46 23.32
N LEU A 122 -6.20 -40.45 24.61
CA LEU A 122 -5.93 -41.67 25.38
C LEU A 122 -7.22 -42.16 26.04
N SER A 123 -7.58 -43.43 25.85
CA SER A 123 -8.78 -44.00 26.45
C SER A 123 -8.63 -44.20 27.97
N LYS A 124 -9.76 -44.44 28.67
CA LYS A 124 -9.76 -44.71 30.13
C LYS A 124 -8.95 -45.95 30.53
N ASP A 125 -8.64 -46.84 29.58
CA ASP A 125 -7.83 -48.04 29.79
C ASP A 125 -6.40 -47.90 29.23
N LEU A 126 -5.94 -46.66 29.00
CA LEU A 126 -4.59 -46.30 28.51
C LEU A 126 -4.19 -46.93 27.16
N GLN A 127 -5.16 -47.37 26.35
CA GLN A 127 -4.89 -47.85 25.00
C GLN A 127 -4.90 -46.69 24.01
N ASN A 128 -3.92 -46.69 23.10
CA ASN A 128 -3.82 -45.71 22.02
C ASN A 128 -4.90 -46.04 20.96
N ILE A 129 -5.92 -45.20 20.85
CA ILE A 129 -6.97 -45.32 19.83
C ILE A 129 -6.65 -44.31 18.73
N ASP A 130 -5.62 -44.54 17.90
CA ASP A 130 -5.35 -43.69 16.74
C ASP A 130 -4.98 -44.51 15.49
N LYS A 131 -6.00 -44.72 14.64
CA LYS A 131 -5.87 -44.83 13.18
C LYS A 131 -6.98 -43.99 12.56
N ASN A 132 -6.84 -42.68 12.65
CA ASN A 132 -7.27 -41.70 11.66
C ASN A 132 -6.96 -40.32 12.22
N ALA A 133 -5.72 -39.87 12.00
CA ALA A 133 -5.38 -38.46 12.14
C ALA A 133 -6.31 -37.67 11.21
N LEU A 134 -7.38 -37.12 11.77
CA LEU A 134 -8.08 -35.98 11.18
C LEU A 134 -7.07 -34.85 11.17
N MET A 135 -6.37 -34.70 10.04
CA MET A 135 -5.59 -33.51 9.73
C MET A 135 -6.57 -32.37 9.56
N THR A 136 -7.02 -31.79 10.67
CA THR A 136 -7.68 -30.50 10.65
C THR A 136 -6.58 -29.47 10.43
N PHE A 137 -6.40 -29.05 9.17
CA PHE A 137 -5.55 -27.91 8.86
C PHE A 137 -6.04 -26.71 9.70
N PRO A 138 -5.22 -26.18 10.63
CA PRO A 138 -5.58 -24.92 11.25
C PRO A 138 -5.56 -23.86 10.16
N ILE A 139 -6.55 -22.96 10.21
CA ILE A 139 -6.70 -21.83 9.30
C ILE A 139 -5.40 -21.03 9.36
N ALA A 140 -4.58 -21.18 8.33
CA ALA A 140 -3.40 -20.36 8.15
C ALA A 140 -3.87 -18.91 8.08
N SER A 141 -3.33 -18.05 8.94
CA SER A 141 -3.17 -16.64 8.63
C SER A 141 -2.23 -16.57 7.43
N LYS A 142 -2.80 -16.81 6.23
CA LYS A 142 -2.09 -16.62 4.98
C LYS A 142 -1.63 -15.16 4.95
N PRO A 143 -0.41 -14.85 4.51
CA PRO A 143 -0.12 -13.48 4.10
C PRO A 143 -1.21 -13.03 3.11
N VAL A 144 -1.59 -11.76 3.20
CA VAL A 144 -2.68 -11.15 2.41
C VAL A 144 -2.41 -11.26 0.89
N LEU A 145 -1.17 -11.59 0.50
CA LEU A 145 -0.78 -12.06 -0.83
C LEU A 145 0.44 -13.00 -0.78
N GLU A 146 0.53 -13.95 -1.73
CA GLU A 146 1.77 -14.66 -2.05
C GLU A 146 2.81 -13.67 -2.63
N GLN A 147 4.03 -13.66 -2.10
CA GLN A 147 5.12 -12.73 -2.49
C GLN A 147 5.30 -12.66 -4.02
N ASP A 148 5.20 -13.79 -4.71
CA ASP A 148 5.35 -13.90 -6.17
C ASP A 148 4.34 -13.02 -6.93
N LYS A 149 3.10 -12.91 -6.45
CA LYS A 149 2.08 -12.08 -7.11
C LYS A 149 2.33 -10.58 -6.93
N ALA A 150 2.95 -10.19 -5.81
CA ALA A 150 3.34 -8.79 -5.58
C ALA A 150 4.49 -8.42 -6.52
N LEU A 151 5.51 -9.29 -6.60
CA LEU A 151 6.64 -9.14 -7.51
C LEU A 151 6.17 -9.04 -8.97
N ASP A 152 5.34 -9.98 -9.43
CA ASP A 152 4.78 -9.96 -10.79
C ASP A 152 4.06 -8.64 -11.10
N ALA A 153 3.29 -8.10 -10.15
CA ALA A 153 2.55 -6.86 -10.34
C ALA A 153 3.49 -5.64 -10.45
N ILE A 154 4.52 -5.57 -9.61
CA ILE A 154 5.54 -4.51 -9.62
C ILE A 154 6.36 -4.59 -10.91
N GLU A 155 6.79 -5.79 -11.32
CA GLU A 155 7.54 -5.99 -12.57
C GLU A 155 6.72 -5.61 -13.79
N LYS A 156 5.43 -5.98 -13.83
CA LYS A 156 4.51 -5.54 -14.89
C LYS A 156 4.37 -4.03 -14.91
N TRP A 157 4.25 -3.37 -13.76
CA TRP A 157 4.24 -1.91 -13.72
C TRP A 157 5.51 -1.31 -14.30
N ARG A 158 6.67 -1.84 -13.90
CA ARG A 158 7.98 -1.39 -14.42
C ARG A 158 8.05 -1.48 -15.94
N ASN A 159 7.57 -2.58 -16.51
CA ASN A 159 7.69 -2.87 -17.94
C ASN A 159 6.58 -2.23 -18.79
N GLU A 160 5.35 -2.18 -18.29
CA GLU A 160 4.14 -1.83 -19.07
C GLU A 160 3.43 -0.57 -18.54
N GLY A 161 3.89 0.02 -17.44
CA GLY A 161 3.21 1.18 -16.82
C GLY A 161 3.13 2.41 -17.73
N MET A 162 4.16 2.67 -18.52
CA MET A 162 4.14 3.77 -19.49
C MET A 162 3.21 3.49 -20.67
N ASP A 163 3.18 2.25 -21.17
CA ASP A 163 2.24 1.83 -22.21
C ASP A 163 0.78 1.93 -21.72
N TRP A 164 0.56 1.59 -20.45
CA TRP A 164 -0.73 1.76 -19.80
C TRP A 164 -1.15 3.23 -19.75
N PHE A 165 -0.26 4.14 -19.32
CA PHE A 165 -0.57 5.57 -19.33
C PHE A 165 -0.81 6.11 -20.73
N TYR A 166 0.01 5.72 -21.70
CA TYR A 166 -0.18 6.12 -23.10
C TYR A 166 -1.59 5.75 -23.57
N LYS A 167 -1.99 4.48 -23.36
CA LYS A 167 -3.33 4.00 -23.70
C LYS A 167 -4.44 4.77 -22.98
N GLU A 168 -4.31 4.99 -21.68
CA GLU A 168 -5.36 5.68 -20.89
C GLU A 168 -5.51 7.15 -21.28
N CYS A 169 -4.42 7.83 -21.65
CA CYS A 169 -4.47 9.18 -22.18
C CYS A 169 -5.02 9.22 -23.62
N THR A 170 -4.62 8.31 -24.52
CA THR A 170 -5.04 8.34 -25.93
C THR A 170 -6.49 7.89 -26.11
N ASP A 171 -6.86 6.76 -25.52
CA ASP A 171 -8.14 6.10 -25.79
C ASP A 171 -9.25 6.65 -24.87
N TYR A 172 -8.88 7.04 -23.65
CA TYR A 172 -9.83 7.38 -22.59
C TYR A 172 -9.63 8.79 -22.01
N LYS A 173 -8.72 9.59 -22.59
CA LYS A 173 -8.48 10.99 -22.23
C LYS A 173 -8.20 11.18 -20.73
N GLY A 174 -7.55 10.19 -20.10
CA GLY A 174 -7.19 10.24 -18.69
C GLY A 174 -8.33 9.96 -17.69
N SER A 175 -9.58 9.82 -18.16
CA SER A 175 -10.77 9.68 -17.30
C SER A 175 -10.77 8.45 -16.38
N ARG A 176 -9.90 7.48 -16.64
CA ARG A 176 -9.78 6.22 -15.92
C ARG A 176 -8.50 6.10 -15.12
N ILE A 177 -7.63 7.11 -15.19
CA ILE A 177 -6.43 7.15 -14.38
C ILE A 177 -6.85 7.34 -12.92
N PHE A 178 -6.21 6.58 -12.06
CA PHE A 178 -6.48 6.57 -10.64
C PHE A 178 -6.23 7.96 -10.03
N THR A 179 -7.09 8.35 -9.08
CA THR A 179 -6.92 9.57 -8.27
C THR A 179 -6.75 9.25 -6.79
N ARG A 180 -7.17 8.04 -6.40
CA ARG A 180 -7.14 7.56 -5.03
C ARG A 180 -7.21 6.05 -4.97
N PHE A 181 -6.74 5.51 -3.85
CA PHE A 181 -6.82 4.10 -3.53
C PHE A 181 -7.32 3.89 -2.11
N TYR A 182 -8.08 2.82 -1.90
CA TYR A 182 -8.47 2.37 -0.57
C TYR A 182 -7.52 1.30 -0.08
N VAL A 183 -7.03 1.49 1.14
CA VAL A 183 -6.07 0.61 1.79
C VAL A 183 -6.66 0.17 3.12
N PRO A 184 -6.99 -1.11 3.30
CA PRO A 184 -7.46 -1.61 4.57
C PRO A 184 -6.39 -1.42 5.66
N THR A 185 -6.77 -0.84 6.79
CA THR A 185 -5.86 -0.61 7.92
C THR A 185 -5.26 -1.91 8.45
N ALA A 186 -6.03 -3.00 8.38
CA ALA A 186 -5.63 -4.33 8.82
C ALA A 186 -4.38 -4.83 8.09
N ASP A 187 -4.19 -4.40 6.84
CA ASP A 187 -3.17 -4.94 5.96
C ASP A 187 -1.83 -4.19 6.06
N LEU A 188 -1.83 -3.05 6.73
CA LEU A 188 -0.65 -2.20 6.95
C LEU A 188 0.19 -2.61 8.17
N CYS A 189 -0.20 -3.69 8.88
CA CYS A 189 0.49 -4.22 10.06
C CYS A 189 0.80 -3.17 11.15
N LEU A 190 0.01 -2.10 11.27
CA LEU A 190 0.31 -0.94 12.13
C LEU A 190 0.40 -1.29 13.62
N SER A 191 -0.26 -2.37 14.04
CA SER A 191 -0.23 -2.89 15.43
C SER A 191 1.07 -3.62 15.77
N ASN A 192 1.91 -3.94 14.78
CA ASN A 192 3.18 -4.60 15.02
C ASN A 192 4.23 -3.59 15.51
N MET A 193 4.67 -3.76 16.76
CA MET A 193 5.68 -2.92 17.40
C MET A 193 7.05 -2.96 16.70
N GLY A 194 7.33 -4.01 15.92
CA GLY A 194 8.54 -4.14 15.12
C GLY A 194 8.49 -3.39 13.77
N LEU A 195 7.35 -2.82 13.36
CA LEU A 195 7.23 -2.14 12.08
C LEU A 195 8.03 -0.83 12.06
N LYS A 196 9.03 -0.76 11.17
CA LYS A 196 9.94 0.40 11.02
C LYS A 196 9.67 1.24 9.78
N LYS A 197 9.28 0.59 8.68
CA LYS A 197 9.13 1.25 7.39
C LYS A 197 8.11 0.51 6.57
N ILE A 198 7.37 1.23 5.75
CA ILE A 198 6.62 0.65 4.65
C ILE A 198 7.16 1.28 3.35
N VAL A 199 7.50 0.44 2.38
CA VAL A 199 7.71 0.89 1.00
C VAL A 199 6.44 0.64 0.22
N CYS A 200 5.98 1.64 -0.51
CA CYS A 200 4.80 1.54 -1.35
C CYS A 200 5.21 1.69 -2.81
N SER A 201 4.90 0.69 -3.63
CA SER A 201 5.19 0.70 -5.07
C SER A 201 3.88 0.66 -5.85
N PHE A 202 3.88 1.25 -7.04
CA PHE A 202 2.85 0.92 -8.02
C PHE A 202 2.99 -0.54 -8.47
N GLY A 203 1.86 -1.15 -8.79
CA GLY A 203 1.75 -2.45 -9.43
C GLY A 203 0.68 -2.43 -10.50
N LEU A 204 0.77 -3.34 -11.48
CA LEU A 204 -0.20 -3.49 -12.55
C LEU A 204 -0.83 -4.89 -12.53
N ARG A 205 -2.16 -4.96 -12.45
CA ARG A 205 -2.89 -6.24 -12.38
C ARG A 205 -4.14 -6.24 -13.23
N TYR A 206 -4.36 -7.36 -13.90
CA TYR A 206 -5.63 -7.59 -14.58
C TYR A 206 -6.77 -7.74 -13.58
N ASN A 207 -7.88 -7.06 -13.83
CA ASN A 207 -9.11 -7.20 -13.07
C ASN A 207 -10.19 -7.83 -13.95
N ASP A 208 -10.65 -9.00 -13.54
CA ASP A 208 -11.64 -9.79 -14.30
C ASP A 208 -13.01 -9.11 -14.38
N VAL A 209 -13.39 -8.34 -13.35
CA VAL A 209 -14.69 -7.65 -13.30
C VAL A 209 -14.72 -6.49 -14.30
N TYR A 210 -13.64 -5.71 -14.37
CA TYR A 210 -13.54 -4.59 -15.30
C TYR A 210 -12.98 -4.98 -16.67
N GLY A 211 -12.49 -6.21 -16.83
CA GLY A 211 -11.91 -6.73 -18.06
C GLY A 211 -10.69 -5.93 -18.54
N ARG A 212 -9.86 -5.41 -17.62
CA ARG A 212 -8.73 -4.54 -17.96
C ARG A 212 -7.62 -4.56 -16.91
N MET A 213 -6.43 -4.09 -17.31
CA MET A 213 -5.34 -3.81 -16.38
C MET A 213 -5.67 -2.59 -15.52
N LEU A 214 -5.49 -2.73 -14.22
CA LEU A 214 -5.64 -1.68 -13.23
C LEU A 214 -4.32 -1.47 -12.51
N VAL A 215 -4.01 -0.21 -12.25
CA VAL A 215 -2.93 0.17 -11.34
C VAL A 215 -3.41 -0.04 -9.91
N THR A 216 -2.51 -0.55 -9.07
CA THR A 216 -2.69 -0.75 -7.63
C THR A 216 -1.47 -0.20 -6.89
N LEU A 217 -1.60 0.02 -5.59
CA LEU A 217 -0.45 0.23 -4.72
C LEU A 217 -0.17 -1.07 -3.97
N VAL A 218 1.11 -1.45 -3.94
CA VAL A 218 1.64 -2.60 -3.23
C VAL A 218 2.43 -2.08 -2.03
N PHE A 219 1.94 -2.34 -0.82
CA PHE A 219 2.62 -1.97 0.42
C PHE A 219 3.52 -3.12 0.87
N ILE A 220 4.78 -2.81 1.18
CA ILE A 220 5.81 -3.75 1.61
C ILE A 220 6.29 -3.32 2.99
N SER A 221 5.85 -4.04 4.02
CA SER A 221 6.13 -3.73 5.42
C SER A 221 7.46 -4.32 5.88
N PHE A 222 8.33 -3.50 6.45
CA PHE A 222 9.64 -3.87 7.00
C PHE A 222 9.60 -3.94 8.53
N LEU A 223 9.85 -5.14 9.07
CA LEU A 223 9.86 -5.42 10.49
C LEU A 223 11.29 -5.56 11.03
N GLU A 224 11.51 -5.06 12.24
CA GLU A 224 12.73 -5.28 13.03
C GLU A 224 12.61 -6.62 13.78
N ASN A 225 13.55 -7.52 13.52
CA ASN A 225 13.64 -8.80 14.21
C ASN A 225 14.09 -8.63 15.67
N LEU A 226 13.14 -8.61 16.60
CA LEU A 226 13.40 -8.54 18.05
C LEU A 226 13.95 -9.86 18.64
N GLN A 227 14.04 -10.95 17.87
CA GLN A 227 14.38 -12.27 18.41
C GLN A 227 15.88 -12.65 18.37
N ASN A 228 16.76 -11.91 17.69
CA ASN A 228 18.19 -12.26 17.64
C ASN A 228 19.09 -11.15 18.21
N THR A 229 19.45 -11.31 19.49
CA THR A 229 20.56 -10.60 20.13
C THR A 229 21.87 -11.12 19.55
N GLY A 230 22.43 -10.42 18.57
CA GLY A 230 23.81 -10.64 18.12
C GLY A 230 23.99 -10.63 16.60
N SER A 231 24.39 -9.46 16.09
CA SER A 231 25.01 -9.24 14.77
C SER A 231 24.16 -9.52 13.53
N SER A 232 23.85 -8.42 12.83
CA SER A 232 23.12 -8.30 11.55
C SER A 232 21.60 -8.21 11.71
N ALA A 233 21.11 -6.98 11.89
CA ALA A 233 19.70 -6.64 11.77
C ALA A 233 19.25 -6.90 10.32
N LEU A 234 18.80 -8.13 10.04
CA LEU A 234 18.11 -8.45 8.80
C LEU A 234 16.69 -7.89 8.92
N THR A 235 16.39 -6.90 8.08
CA THR A 235 15.06 -6.32 7.92
C THR A 235 14.18 -7.32 7.16
N GLU A 236 13.22 -7.95 7.84
CA GLU A 236 12.30 -8.89 7.21
C GLU A 236 11.09 -8.14 6.63
N ALA A 237 10.78 -8.38 5.35
CA ALA A 237 9.66 -7.75 4.64
C ALA A 237 8.45 -8.69 4.65
N ASN A 238 7.45 -8.44 5.51
CA ASN A 238 6.55 -9.51 5.98
C ASN A 238 5.06 -9.38 5.62
N THR A 239 4.60 -8.42 4.81
CA THR A 239 3.21 -8.42 4.30
C THR A 239 3.11 -7.58 3.02
N TYR A 240 2.38 -8.10 2.02
CA TYR A 240 2.03 -7.41 0.78
C TYR A 240 0.52 -7.21 0.72
N ASP A 241 0.08 -5.97 0.50
CA ASP A 241 -1.34 -5.68 0.32
C ASP A 241 -1.63 -4.68 -0.81
N TRP A 242 -2.84 -4.80 -1.34
CA TRP A 242 -3.40 -4.15 -2.52
C TRP A 242 -4.28 -2.97 -2.13
N ALA A 243 -3.89 -1.78 -2.58
CA ALA A 243 -4.86 -0.71 -2.67
C ALA A 243 -5.75 -0.91 -3.91
N LYS A 244 -7.06 -1.09 -3.71
CA LYS A 244 -7.99 -1.11 -4.84
C LYS A 244 -8.13 0.33 -5.38
N PRO A 245 -7.90 0.57 -6.68
CA PRO A 245 -8.20 1.88 -7.26
C PRO A 245 -9.70 2.14 -7.11
N CYS A 246 -10.07 3.35 -6.68
CA CYS A 246 -11.48 3.76 -6.65
C CYS A 246 -12.06 3.59 -8.05
N PRO A 247 -13.12 2.78 -8.25
CA PRO A 247 -13.75 2.71 -9.55
C PRO A 247 -14.33 4.09 -9.96
N PRO A 248 -14.51 4.36 -11.27
CA PRO A 248 -15.04 5.64 -11.77
C PRO A 248 -16.42 6.05 -11.20
N VAL A 249 -17.12 5.13 -10.52
CA VAL A 249 -18.44 5.32 -9.91
C VAL A 249 -18.33 5.53 -8.38
N CYS A 250 -17.13 5.76 -7.85
CA CYS A 250 -16.93 6.14 -6.45
C CYS A 250 -17.68 7.44 -6.12
N ARG A 251 -18.91 7.31 -5.62
CA ARG A 251 -19.61 8.38 -4.93
C ARG A 251 -19.24 8.29 -3.46
N ILE A 252 -18.15 8.92 -3.07
CA ILE A 252 -17.90 9.18 -1.65
C ILE A 252 -18.82 10.35 -1.26
N PRO A 253 -19.76 10.17 -0.33
CA PRO A 253 -20.52 11.30 0.19
C PRO A 253 -19.56 12.29 0.86
N GLY A 254 -19.68 13.59 0.57
CA GLY A 254 -18.78 14.62 1.12
C GLY A 254 -17.49 14.87 0.31
N PHE A 255 -17.40 14.35 -0.91
CA PHE A 255 -16.36 14.66 -1.89
C PHE A 255 -16.87 15.50 -3.07
N ASP A 256 -17.98 16.21 -2.87
CA ASP A 256 -18.33 17.34 -3.73
C ASP A 256 -17.40 18.49 -3.37
N PHE A 257 -16.57 18.91 -4.33
CA PHE A 257 -15.91 20.20 -4.27
C PHE A 257 -16.78 21.27 -4.92
#